data_AF-A0A7U4E520-F1
#
_entry.id   AF-A0A7U4E520-F1
#
_cell.length_a   1.000
_cell.length_b   1.000
_cell.length_c   1.000
_cell.angle_alpha   90.00
_cell.angle_beta   90.00
_cell.angle_gamma   90.00
#
_symmetry.space_group_name_H-M   'P 1'
#
loop_
_entity.id
_entity.type
_entity.pdbx_description
1 polymer ?
#
loop_
_entity_poly.entity_id
_entity_poly.type
_entity_poly.pdbx_seq_one_letter_code
_entity_poly.pdbx_strand_id
1 'polypeptide(L)'
;MKKALFLLSALSCGVFGCRDSTPEESRPPAGIALSFDDRYVEEWTLLRPLLKKYNARATFYVTQFDSLSPKEIEQLHQLARDGHEIGAHGATHTRVLDWLRGGGALEDFYRFEIEAEVLSMRKAGFKPVTFAHVGGQQTWFTDRRLLKDYFILLRDVSMTERRMSVFTFRQPIFAIDDIYYHFDGSSKVHSLLIDQYTHITDAQLKDGLIRAKNTRSVLMLLGHRPLFEASDEPYAFSVSRLEKLLAEAQRMGLKSYTMAELIQLSRR
;
A
#
# COMPACT_ATOMS: atom_id res chain seq x y z
N MET A 1 24.82 62.38 -54.98
CA MET A 1 23.72 61.39 -55.16
C MET A 1 24.22 60.01 -54.72
N LYS A 2 23.51 59.38 -53.75
CA LYS A 2 23.44 57.93 -53.38
C LYS A 2 24.78 57.14 -53.26
N LYS A 3 25.33 56.95 -52.05
CA LYS A 3 25.12 55.84 -51.07
C LYS A 3 25.16 54.42 -51.69
N ALA A 4 26.16 53.62 -51.30
CA ALA A 4 26.05 52.16 -51.14
C ALA A 4 27.10 51.68 -50.12
N LEU A 5 26.66 51.46 -48.89
CA LEU A 5 27.45 50.86 -47.80
C LEU A 5 27.06 49.37 -47.78
N PHE A 6 27.99 48.48 -48.11
CA PHE A 6 27.78 47.03 -48.00
C PHE A 6 27.85 46.63 -46.53
N LEU A 7 26.70 46.30 -45.95
CA LEU A 7 26.59 45.62 -44.65
C LEU A 7 26.64 44.12 -44.90
N LEU A 8 27.76 43.47 -44.55
CA LEU A 8 27.81 42.02 -44.37
C LEU A 8 27.06 41.68 -43.08
N SER A 9 25.86 41.10 -43.21
CA SER A 9 25.19 40.41 -42.11
C SER A 9 25.81 39.02 -41.94
N ALA A 10 26.68 38.86 -40.93
CA ALA A 10 27.09 37.54 -40.47
C ALA A 10 25.91 36.87 -39.77
N LEU A 11 25.28 35.92 -40.46
CA LEU A 11 24.23 35.08 -39.89
C LEU A 11 24.90 34.06 -38.95
N SER A 12 25.00 34.42 -37.67
CA SER A 12 25.36 33.46 -36.62
C SER A 12 24.16 32.53 -36.39
N CYS A 13 24.18 31.35 -37.01
CA CYS A 13 23.35 30.23 -36.59
C CYS A 13 23.86 29.75 -35.22
N GLY A 14 23.42 30.41 -34.16
CA GLY A 14 23.51 29.88 -32.81
C GLY A 14 22.68 28.61 -32.74
N VAL A 15 23.35 27.46 -32.70
CA VAL A 15 22.73 26.19 -32.33
C VAL A 15 22.43 26.29 -30.84
N PHE A 16 21.32 26.91 -30.49
CA PHE A 16 20.71 26.73 -29.17
C PHE A 16 20.21 25.29 -29.14
N GLY A 17 21.08 24.38 -28.73
CA GLY A 17 20.66 23.09 -28.22
C GLY A 17 19.73 23.37 -27.04
N CYS A 18 18.42 23.22 -27.26
CA CYS A 18 17.49 23.00 -26.18
C CYS A 18 18.01 21.80 -25.39
N ARG A 19 18.64 22.07 -24.24
CA ARG A 19 18.68 21.07 -23.18
C ARG A 19 17.23 20.87 -22.78
N ASP A 20 16.61 19.85 -23.33
CA ASP A 20 15.40 19.27 -22.76
C ASP A 20 15.81 18.70 -21.40
N SER A 21 15.89 19.57 -20.38
CA SER A 21 15.70 19.13 -19.01
C SER A 21 14.22 18.78 -18.90
N THR A 22 13.84 17.58 -19.36
CA THR A 22 12.62 16.96 -18.89
C THR A 22 12.71 16.95 -17.36
N PRO A 23 11.80 17.61 -16.63
CA PRO A 23 11.93 17.67 -15.19
C PRO A 23 11.85 16.26 -14.64
N GLU A 24 12.91 15.83 -13.96
CA GLU A 24 12.88 14.72 -13.00
C GLU A 24 11.83 14.93 -11.88
N GLU A 25 11.19 16.12 -11.87
CA GLU A 25 10.10 16.56 -11.01
C GLU A 25 8.72 15.98 -11.35
N SER A 26 8.52 15.30 -12.49
CA SER A 26 7.20 14.76 -12.84
C SER A 26 6.86 13.42 -12.17
N ARG A 27 7.85 12.70 -11.63
CA ARG A 27 7.61 11.40 -10.99
C ARG A 27 7.33 11.56 -9.51
N PRO A 28 6.28 10.90 -8.98
CA PRO A 28 6.02 10.90 -7.54
C PRO A 28 7.27 10.47 -6.74
N PRO A 29 7.51 11.06 -5.56
CA PRO A 29 8.68 10.76 -4.77
C PRO A 29 8.64 9.33 -4.21
N ALA A 30 9.82 8.74 -4.02
CA ALA A 30 9.99 7.44 -3.36
C ALA A 30 9.33 7.43 -1.97
N GLY A 31 8.92 6.26 -1.49
CA GLY A 31 8.21 6.21 -0.22
C GLY A 31 8.03 4.84 0.42
N ILE A 32 7.13 4.84 1.39
CA ILE A 32 6.54 3.65 2.01
C ILE A 32 5.01 3.72 1.93
N ALA A 33 4.37 2.57 1.80
CA ALA A 33 2.94 2.40 1.99
C ALA A 33 2.71 1.37 3.09
N LEU A 34 2.04 1.79 4.16
CA LEU A 34 1.71 0.94 5.30
C LEU A 34 0.25 0.50 5.18
N SER A 35 0.00 -0.79 5.35
CA SER A 35 -1.34 -1.32 5.54
C SER A 35 -1.46 -2.21 6.77
N PHE A 36 -2.63 -2.20 7.40
CA PHE A 36 -2.95 -3.04 8.54
C PHE A 36 -4.28 -3.75 8.34
N ASP A 37 -4.31 -5.05 8.62
CA ASP A 37 -5.45 -5.92 8.31
C ASP A 37 -6.17 -6.45 9.55
N ASP A 38 -7.45 -6.75 9.37
CA ASP A 38 -8.39 -7.38 10.31
C ASP A 38 -9.17 -6.38 11.17
N ARG A 39 -9.24 -6.60 12.48
CA ARG A 39 -10.16 -5.90 13.40
C ARG A 39 -9.45 -5.49 14.69
N TYR A 40 -8.26 -4.91 14.57
CA TYR A 40 -7.49 -4.39 15.71
C TYR A 40 -7.72 -2.88 15.89
N VAL A 41 -8.98 -2.43 15.73
CA VAL A 41 -9.35 -1.01 15.61
C VAL A 41 -8.92 -0.20 16.83
N GLU A 42 -9.08 -0.75 18.03
CA GLU A 42 -8.69 -0.07 19.25
C GLU A 42 -7.17 0.11 19.30
N GLU A 43 -6.41 -0.94 19.05
CA GLU A 43 -4.94 -0.89 19.06
C GLU A 43 -4.36 -0.05 17.91
N TRP A 44 -4.98 -0.07 16.73
CA TRP A 44 -4.63 0.83 15.63
C TRP A 44 -4.82 2.30 15.98
N THR A 45 -5.89 2.62 16.72
CA THR A 45 -6.14 3.99 17.17
C THR A 45 -5.03 4.49 18.10
N LEU A 46 -4.40 3.60 18.85
CA LEU A 46 -3.25 3.95 19.70
C LEU A 46 -1.99 4.31 18.88
N LEU A 47 -1.91 3.95 17.58
CA LEU A 47 -0.80 4.35 16.71
C LEU A 47 -0.86 5.81 16.26
N ARG A 48 -2.01 6.49 16.41
CA ARG A 48 -2.23 7.85 15.88
C ARG A 48 -1.14 8.85 16.28
N PRO A 49 -0.69 8.94 17.56
CA PRO A 49 0.37 9.86 17.94
C PRO A 49 1.70 9.55 17.22
N LEU A 50 2.03 8.27 17.06
CA LEU A 50 3.24 7.82 16.38
C LEU A 50 3.18 8.15 14.88
N LEU A 51 2.07 7.82 14.21
CA LEU A 51 1.88 8.12 12.79
C LEU A 51 1.94 9.63 12.53
N LYS A 52 1.28 10.43 13.39
CA LYS A 52 1.31 11.90 13.32
C LYS A 52 2.73 12.46 13.52
N LYS A 53 3.51 11.93 14.47
CA LYS A 53 4.91 12.34 14.73
C LYS A 53 5.77 12.26 13.47
N TYR A 54 5.56 11.25 12.63
CA TYR A 54 6.32 11.03 11.40
C TYR A 54 5.59 11.51 10.13
N ASN A 55 4.44 12.19 10.26
CA ASN A 55 3.57 12.55 9.15
C ASN A 55 3.28 11.35 8.22
N ALA A 56 3.12 10.18 8.83
CA ALA A 56 2.87 8.93 8.15
C ALA A 56 1.37 8.69 8.03
N ARG A 57 0.95 8.13 6.89
CA ARG A 57 -0.41 7.68 6.64
C ARG A 57 -0.39 6.20 6.31
N ALA A 58 -1.47 5.53 6.68
CA ALA A 58 -1.63 4.11 6.52
C ALA A 58 -3.01 3.79 5.92
N THR A 59 -3.16 2.54 5.51
CA THR A 59 -4.43 1.95 5.05
C THR A 59 -4.86 0.88 6.03
N PHE A 60 -6.03 1.02 6.64
CA PHE A 60 -6.60 0.03 7.55
C PHE A 60 -7.66 -0.76 6.78
N TYR A 61 -7.37 -2.02 6.48
CA TYR A 61 -8.26 -2.96 5.80
C TYR A 61 -9.07 -3.71 6.85
N VAL A 62 -10.36 -3.39 6.95
CA VAL A 62 -11.20 -3.82 8.06
C VAL A 62 -12.08 -4.98 7.63
N THR A 63 -12.07 -6.09 8.38
CA THR A 63 -13.00 -7.23 8.17
C THR A 63 -14.13 -7.22 9.20
N GLN A 64 -15.20 -8.00 8.99
CA GLN A 64 -16.31 -8.17 9.95
C GLN A 64 -16.93 -6.82 10.38
N PHE A 65 -16.99 -5.89 9.42
CA PHE A 65 -17.33 -4.49 9.67
C PHE A 65 -18.73 -4.30 10.29
N ASP A 66 -19.68 -5.15 9.92
CA ASP A 66 -21.06 -5.13 10.43
C ASP A 66 -21.16 -5.46 11.93
N SER A 67 -20.14 -6.12 12.49
CA SER A 67 -20.05 -6.49 13.89
C SER A 67 -19.24 -5.49 14.73
N LEU A 68 -18.77 -4.38 14.14
CA LEU A 68 -18.10 -3.31 14.88
C LEU A 68 -19.05 -2.61 15.85
N SER A 69 -18.55 -2.35 17.05
CA SER A 69 -19.23 -1.49 18.01
C SER A 69 -19.27 -0.04 17.52
N PRO A 70 -20.21 0.79 18.02
CA PRO A 70 -20.22 2.22 17.72
C PRO A 70 -18.91 2.94 18.07
N LYS A 71 -18.20 2.47 19.12
CA LYS A 71 -16.89 2.98 19.52
C LYS A 71 -15.83 2.70 18.45
N GLU A 72 -15.74 1.47 17.96
CA GLU A 72 -14.82 1.10 16.89
C GLU A 72 -15.11 1.88 15.59
N ILE A 73 -16.38 2.07 15.24
CA ILE A 73 -16.77 2.88 14.07
C ILE A 73 -16.29 4.32 14.22
N GLU A 74 -16.47 4.95 15.38
CA GLU A 74 -15.97 6.30 15.63
C GLU A 74 -14.43 6.37 15.60
N GLN A 75 -13.75 5.34 16.10
CA GLN A 75 -12.28 5.23 16.02
C GLN A 75 -11.79 5.14 14.56
N LEU A 76 -12.47 4.39 13.69
CA LEU A 76 -12.17 4.38 12.26
C LEU A 76 -12.39 5.75 11.61
N HIS A 77 -13.43 6.49 12.02
CA HIS A 77 -13.63 7.88 11.58
C HIS A 77 -12.52 8.81 12.07
N GLN A 78 -11.99 8.61 13.28
CA GLN A 78 -10.82 9.35 13.76
C GLN A 78 -9.57 9.07 12.90
N LEU A 79 -9.31 7.81 12.57
CA LEU A 79 -8.21 7.44 11.67
C LEU A 79 -8.38 8.06 10.28
N ALA A 80 -9.60 8.04 9.72
CA ALA A 80 -9.90 8.67 8.44
C ALA A 80 -9.69 10.19 8.46
N ARG A 81 -10.10 10.88 9.55
CA ARG A 81 -9.88 12.33 9.71
C ARG A 81 -8.40 12.70 9.83
N ASP A 82 -7.57 11.79 10.35
CA ASP A 82 -6.11 11.96 10.38
C ASP A 82 -5.45 11.70 9.00
N GLY A 83 -6.24 11.42 7.96
CA GLY A 83 -5.80 11.23 6.59
C GLY A 83 -5.43 9.80 6.24
N HIS A 84 -5.76 8.83 7.10
CA HIS A 84 -5.60 7.41 6.80
C HIS A 84 -6.72 6.92 5.89
N GLU A 85 -6.45 5.84 5.17
CA GLU A 85 -7.44 5.17 4.35
C GLU A 85 -8.11 4.04 5.13
N ILE A 86 -9.42 3.89 4.97
CA ILE A 86 -10.20 2.76 5.50
C ILE A 86 -10.66 1.92 4.30
N GLY A 87 -10.04 0.75 4.13
CA GLY A 87 -10.25 -0.20 3.04
C GLY A 87 -11.04 -1.42 3.47
N ALA A 88 -11.46 -2.23 2.49
CA ALA A 88 -12.29 -3.42 2.67
C ALA A 88 -11.44 -4.71 2.77
N HIS A 89 -11.82 -5.67 3.63
CA HIS A 89 -11.11 -6.93 3.86
C HIS A 89 -12.00 -8.18 3.98
N GLY A 90 -13.14 -8.19 3.28
CA GLY A 90 -14.12 -9.26 3.28
C GLY A 90 -15.03 -9.21 4.51
N ALA A 91 -16.33 -9.38 4.30
CA ALA A 91 -17.32 -9.31 5.36
C ALA A 91 -17.10 -10.34 6.48
N THR A 92 -16.77 -11.60 6.16
CA THR A 92 -16.60 -12.66 7.18
C THR A 92 -15.18 -13.19 7.27
N HIS A 93 -14.24 -12.52 6.61
CA HIS A 93 -12.85 -12.98 6.49
C HIS A 93 -12.77 -14.37 5.82
N THR A 94 -13.62 -14.61 4.82
CA THR A 94 -13.64 -15.86 4.06
C THR A 94 -12.69 -15.78 2.87
N ARG A 95 -11.82 -16.79 2.72
CA ARG A 95 -10.91 -16.87 1.57
C ARG A 95 -11.61 -17.43 0.35
N VAL A 96 -11.41 -16.79 -0.81
CA VAL A 96 -12.12 -17.14 -2.05
C VAL A 96 -11.83 -18.56 -2.55
N LEU A 97 -10.59 -19.06 -2.44
CA LEU A 97 -10.29 -20.41 -2.91
C LEU A 97 -10.86 -21.47 -1.96
N ASP A 98 -10.87 -21.18 -0.65
CA ASP A 98 -11.47 -22.06 0.35
C ASP A 98 -13.00 -22.15 0.15
N TRP A 99 -13.67 -21.02 -0.14
CA TRP A 99 -15.08 -20.97 -0.52
C TRP A 99 -15.40 -21.83 -1.74
N LEU A 100 -14.62 -21.65 -2.82
CA LEU A 100 -14.82 -22.40 -4.07
C LEU A 100 -14.55 -23.90 -3.90
N ARG A 101 -13.50 -24.28 -3.14
CA ARG A 101 -13.21 -25.69 -2.82
C ARG A 101 -14.30 -26.33 -1.99
N GLY A 102 -14.96 -25.56 -1.13
CA GLY A 102 -16.13 -26.00 -0.36
C GLY A 102 -17.40 -26.15 -1.18
N GLY A 103 -17.38 -25.88 -2.49
CA GLY A 103 -18.55 -25.96 -3.38
C GLY A 103 -19.43 -24.71 -3.37
N GLY A 104 -18.96 -23.62 -2.76
CA GLY A 104 -19.68 -22.35 -2.75
C GLY A 104 -19.74 -21.71 -4.14
N ALA A 105 -20.90 -21.13 -4.49
CA ALA A 105 -21.05 -20.42 -5.75
C ALA A 105 -20.26 -19.10 -5.72
N LEU A 106 -19.59 -18.76 -6.82
CA LEU A 106 -18.82 -17.51 -6.90
C LEU A 106 -19.70 -16.26 -6.70
N GLU A 107 -20.95 -16.29 -7.17
CA GLU A 107 -21.88 -15.17 -6.98
C GLU A 107 -22.22 -14.93 -5.52
N ASP A 108 -22.38 -16.02 -4.76
CA ASP A 108 -22.64 -15.94 -3.33
C ASP A 108 -21.43 -15.40 -2.57
N PHE A 109 -20.20 -15.71 -3.02
CA PHE A 109 -18.99 -15.06 -2.48
C PHE A 109 -19.03 -13.56 -2.68
N TYR A 110 -19.36 -13.06 -3.88
CA TYR A 110 -19.48 -11.61 -4.10
C TYR A 110 -20.56 -10.99 -3.25
N ARG A 111 -21.75 -11.62 -3.18
CA ARG A 111 -22.86 -11.11 -2.39
C ARG A 111 -22.54 -11.04 -0.90
N PHE A 112 -21.93 -12.09 -0.36
CA PHE A 112 -21.71 -12.23 1.09
C PHE A 112 -20.39 -11.62 1.57
N GLU A 113 -19.29 -11.75 0.83
CA GLU A 113 -18.00 -11.20 1.25
C GLU A 113 -17.77 -9.76 0.80
N ILE A 114 -18.16 -9.42 -0.44
CA ILE A 114 -17.77 -8.14 -1.05
C ILE A 114 -18.89 -7.10 -0.90
N GLU A 115 -20.08 -7.43 -1.36
CA GLU A 115 -21.21 -6.49 -1.39
C GLU A 115 -21.73 -6.18 0.01
N ALA A 116 -21.85 -7.19 0.87
CA ALA A 116 -22.28 -7.01 2.25
C ALA A 116 -21.33 -6.08 3.03
N GLU A 117 -20.02 -6.25 2.86
CA GLU A 117 -19.01 -5.40 3.49
C GLU A 117 -19.05 -3.97 2.94
N VAL A 118 -19.03 -3.79 1.62
CA VAL A 118 -19.09 -2.46 1.00
C VAL A 118 -20.37 -1.74 1.43
N LEU A 119 -21.50 -2.46 1.54
CA LEU A 119 -22.75 -1.90 2.02
C LEU A 119 -22.68 -1.49 3.50
N SER A 120 -22.12 -2.33 4.38
CA SER A 120 -22.00 -2.02 5.82
C SER A 120 -21.08 -0.83 6.05
N MET A 121 -19.93 -0.78 5.37
CA MET A 121 -19.01 0.36 5.40
C MET A 121 -19.66 1.65 4.92
N ARG A 122 -20.42 1.59 3.81
CA ARG A 122 -21.14 2.76 3.26
C ARG A 122 -22.22 3.27 4.20
N LYS A 123 -22.98 2.38 4.86
CA LYS A 123 -23.97 2.77 5.87
C LYS A 123 -23.34 3.52 7.05
N ALA A 124 -22.10 3.18 7.40
CA ALA A 124 -21.33 3.87 8.43
C ALA A 124 -20.60 5.14 7.92
N GLY A 125 -20.78 5.53 6.64
CA GLY A 125 -20.21 6.76 6.07
C GLY A 125 -18.83 6.59 5.42
N PHE A 126 -18.28 5.37 5.34
CA PHE A 126 -17.03 5.10 4.63
C PHE A 126 -17.27 4.85 3.13
N LYS A 127 -16.21 5.06 2.34
CA LYS A 127 -16.21 4.79 0.89
C LYS A 127 -14.97 3.96 0.57
N PRO A 128 -14.96 2.65 0.88
CA PRO A 128 -13.81 1.82 0.57
C PRO A 128 -13.61 1.77 -0.94
N VAL A 129 -12.40 2.08 -1.40
CA VAL A 129 -12.01 2.05 -2.82
C VAL A 129 -10.87 1.07 -3.09
N THR A 130 -10.24 0.55 -2.05
CA THR A 130 -9.22 -0.51 -2.13
C THR A 130 -9.66 -1.74 -1.36
N PHE A 131 -9.14 -2.88 -1.77
CA PHE A 131 -9.46 -4.17 -1.16
C PHE A 131 -8.21 -5.00 -0.90
N ALA A 132 -8.23 -5.69 0.22
CA ALA A 132 -7.21 -6.60 0.67
C ALA A 132 -7.67 -8.05 0.54
N HIS A 133 -6.91 -8.90 -0.15
CA HIS A 133 -7.25 -10.30 -0.26
C HIS A 133 -7.09 -11.03 1.09
N VAL A 134 -8.19 -11.63 1.56
CA VAL A 134 -8.19 -12.48 2.76
C VAL A 134 -7.21 -13.64 2.58
N GLY A 135 -6.19 -13.69 3.43
CA GLY A 135 -5.14 -14.71 3.40
C GLY A 135 -4.33 -14.77 2.09
N GLY A 136 -4.29 -13.69 1.32
CA GLY A 136 -3.58 -13.63 0.04
C GLY A 136 -4.06 -14.63 -1.02
N GLN A 137 -5.34 -15.00 -0.96
CA GLN A 137 -5.94 -15.92 -1.93
C GLN A 137 -6.71 -15.15 -3.01
N GLN A 138 -6.37 -15.42 -4.27
CA GLN A 138 -7.01 -14.81 -5.43
C GLN A 138 -6.92 -15.65 -6.70
N THR A 139 -7.68 -15.21 -7.72
CA THR A 139 -7.65 -15.73 -9.08
C THR A 139 -7.75 -14.58 -10.08
N TRP A 140 -7.28 -14.80 -11.30
CA TRP A 140 -7.34 -13.76 -12.34
C TRP A 140 -8.77 -13.27 -12.64
N PHE A 141 -9.77 -14.15 -12.55
CA PHE A 141 -11.16 -13.80 -12.86
C PHE A 141 -11.85 -13.12 -11.67
N THR A 142 -11.50 -13.49 -10.43
CA THR A 142 -12.00 -12.78 -9.24
C THR A 142 -11.49 -11.35 -9.22
N ASP A 143 -10.20 -11.17 -9.47
CA ASP A 143 -9.55 -9.86 -9.49
C ASP A 143 -10.14 -8.96 -10.57
N ARG A 144 -10.38 -9.52 -11.76
CA ARG A 144 -10.96 -8.79 -12.87
C ARG A 144 -12.33 -8.21 -12.51
N ARG A 145 -13.18 -8.98 -11.84
CA ARG A 145 -14.51 -8.49 -11.41
C ARG A 145 -14.40 -7.51 -10.25
N LEU A 146 -13.53 -7.77 -9.26
CA LEU A 146 -13.26 -6.85 -8.16
C LEU A 146 -12.83 -5.46 -8.66
N LEU A 147 -11.88 -5.41 -9.60
CA LEU A 147 -11.36 -4.17 -10.19
C LEU A 147 -12.35 -3.45 -11.10
N LYS A 148 -13.22 -4.21 -11.78
CA LYS A 148 -14.19 -3.64 -12.70
C LYS A 148 -15.35 -2.99 -11.94
N ASP A 149 -15.83 -3.64 -10.90
CA ASP A 149 -17.14 -3.33 -10.32
C ASP A 149 -17.06 -2.66 -8.93
N TYR A 150 -15.93 -2.81 -8.19
CA TYR A 150 -15.87 -2.41 -6.77
C TYR A 150 -14.67 -1.54 -6.39
N PHE A 151 -13.45 -1.90 -6.81
CA PHE A 151 -12.21 -1.33 -6.26
C PHE A 151 -11.26 -0.81 -7.33
N ILE A 152 -10.46 0.19 -6.99
CA ILE A 152 -9.44 0.76 -7.89
C ILE A 152 -8.07 0.10 -7.71
N LEU A 153 -7.83 -0.57 -6.59
CA LEU A 153 -6.61 -1.31 -6.28
C LEU A 153 -6.92 -2.52 -5.39
N LEU A 154 -6.25 -3.63 -5.69
CA LEU A 154 -6.23 -4.86 -4.90
C LEU A 154 -4.85 -5.05 -4.29
N ARG A 155 -4.79 -5.35 -2.99
CA ARG A 155 -3.55 -5.63 -2.27
C ARG A 155 -3.50 -7.09 -1.83
N ASP A 156 -2.43 -7.77 -2.23
CA ASP A 156 -2.12 -9.16 -1.89
C ASP A 156 -0.93 -9.24 -0.92
N VAL A 157 -0.63 -10.42 -0.40
CA VAL A 157 0.43 -10.65 0.61
C VAL A 157 1.70 -11.17 -0.05
N SER A 158 2.85 -10.59 0.32
CA SER A 158 4.17 -11.12 0.01
C SER A 158 4.93 -11.44 1.29
N MET A 159 5.84 -12.41 1.21
CA MET A 159 6.68 -12.87 2.32
C MET A 159 8.09 -13.14 1.81
N THR A 160 9.08 -12.97 2.67
CA THR A 160 10.49 -13.33 2.37
C THR A 160 10.70 -14.83 2.25
N GLU A 161 9.80 -15.62 2.85
CA GLU A 161 9.84 -17.08 2.82
C GLU A 161 8.56 -17.61 2.17
N ARG A 162 8.72 -18.43 1.13
CA ARG A 162 7.63 -19.19 0.50
C ARG A 162 7.89 -20.67 0.67
N ARG A 163 7.02 -21.34 1.43
CA ARG A 163 7.06 -22.79 1.61
C ARG A 163 6.27 -23.47 0.50
N MET A 164 6.98 -24.21 -0.33
CA MET A 164 6.40 -25.16 -1.28
C MET A 164 6.44 -26.57 -0.66
N SER A 165 5.77 -27.54 -1.29
CA SER A 165 5.60 -28.90 -0.72
C SER A 165 6.90 -29.55 -0.25
N VAL A 166 8.00 -29.35 -1.00
CA VAL A 166 9.31 -29.98 -0.74
C VAL A 166 10.47 -28.99 -0.61
N PHE A 167 10.22 -27.69 -0.75
CA PHE A 167 11.28 -26.69 -0.73
C PHE A 167 10.81 -25.38 -0.09
N THR A 168 11.71 -24.74 0.64
CA THR A 168 11.52 -23.40 1.18
C THR A 168 12.35 -22.43 0.38
N PHE A 169 11.69 -21.54 -0.36
CA PHE A 169 12.36 -20.46 -1.08
C PHE A 169 12.46 -19.24 -0.17
N ARG A 170 13.68 -18.75 0.05
CA ARG A 170 13.96 -17.53 0.81
C ARG A 170 14.58 -16.48 -0.09
N GLN A 171 14.04 -15.28 -0.05
CA GLN A 171 14.53 -14.15 -0.82
C GLN A 171 14.73 -12.93 0.09
N PRO A 172 15.86 -12.21 -0.02
CA PRO A 172 16.04 -10.98 0.74
C PRO A 172 15.05 -9.91 0.26
N ILE A 173 14.61 -9.03 1.17
CA ILE A 173 13.62 -7.97 0.92
C ILE A 173 13.98 -7.12 -0.31
N PHE A 174 15.26 -6.78 -0.48
CA PHE A 174 15.71 -5.96 -1.61
C PHE A 174 15.65 -6.70 -2.96
N ALA A 175 15.38 -8.00 -3.02
CA ALA A 175 15.29 -8.74 -4.28
C ALA A 175 13.83 -9.02 -4.69
N ILE A 176 12.87 -8.93 -3.78
CA ILE A 176 11.45 -9.17 -4.06
C ILE A 176 10.90 -7.93 -4.79
N ASP A 177 10.66 -7.98 -6.09
CA ASP A 177 10.21 -6.77 -6.82
C ASP A 177 8.73 -6.44 -6.59
N ASP A 178 7.90 -7.45 -6.32
CA ASP A 178 6.45 -7.29 -6.16
C ASP A 178 6.01 -6.42 -4.95
N ILE A 179 6.92 -6.20 -3.98
CA ILE A 179 6.71 -5.32 -2.82
C ILE A 179 7.12 -3.87 -3.05
N TYR A 180 7.54 -3.51 -4.26
CA TYR A 180 7.88 -2.15 -4.65
C TYR A 180 6.91 -1.65 -5.72
N TYR A 181 6.18 -0.57 -5.41
CA TYR A 181 5.33 0.08 -6.40
C TYR A 181 6.14 1.10 -7.20
N HIS A 182 6.18 0.92 -8.52
CA HIS A 182 7.02 1.70 -9.45
C HIS A 182 6.25 2.83 -10.15
N PHE A 183 5.06 3.18 -9.65
CA PHE A 183 4.17 4.16 -10.27
C PHE A 183 3.77 3.81 -11.72
N ASP A 184 3.72 2.52 -12.05
CA ASP A 184 3.35 1.98 -13.36
C ASP A 184 1.83 1.92 -13.61
N GLY A 185 1.02 2.34 -12.64
CA GLY A 185 -0.43 2.30 -12.72
C GLY A 185 -1.04 0.93 -12.41
N SER A 186 -0.24 -0.02 -11.90
CA SER A 186 -0.74 -1.34 -11.53
C SER A 186 -1.79 -1.25 -10.43
N SER A 187 -3.00 -1.74 -10.72
CA SER A 187 -4.09 -1.87 -9.77
C SER A 187 -4.02 -3.13 -8.92
N LYS A 188 -2.93 -3.89 -9.03
CA LYS A 188 -2.67 -5.08 -8.21
C LYS A 188 -1.27 -4.98 -7.64
N VAL A 189 -1.17 -5.02 -6.32
CA VAL A 189 0.10 -4.81 -5.61
C VAL A 189 0.25 -5.84 -4.50
N HIS A 190 1.48 -6.06 -4.04
CA HIS A 190 1.76 -6.94 -2.92
C HIS A 190 2.44 -6.16 -1.78
N SER A 191 2.02 -6.40 -0.55
CA SER A 191 2.70 -5.86 0.62
C SER A 191 3.48 -6.93 1.34
N LEU A 192 4.69 -6.62 1.77
CA LEU A 192 5.49 -7.51 2.59
C LEU A 192 4.91 -7.61 4.00
N LEU A 193 4.58 -8.81 4.46
CA LEU A 193 4.16 -9.04 5.85
C LEU A 193 5.33 -8.78 6.81
N ILE A 194 5.16 -7.89 7.79
CA ILE A 194 6.20 -7.50 8.78
C ILE A 194 5.94 -8.02 10.19
N ASP A 195 4.92 -8.85 10.35
CA ASP A 195 4.59 -9.45 11.62
C ASP A 195 5.68 -10.41 12.12
N GLN A 196 5.65 -10.69 13.42
CA GLN A 196 6.60 -11.56 14.11
C GLN A 196 6.76 -12.93 13.45
N TYR A 197 5.68 -13.45 12.85
CA TYR A 197 5.67 -14.68 12.05
C TYR A 197 6.78 -14.76 10.99
N THR A 198 7.17 -13.63 10.39
CA THR A 198 8.14 -13.58 9.30
C THR A 198 9.59 -13.46 9.75
N HIS A 199 9.83 -13.19 11.05
CA HIS A 199 11.15 -12.95 11.63
C HIS A 199 12.00 -11.89 10.90
N ILE A 200 11.36 -10.94 10.21
CA ILE A 200 12.06 -9.85 9.54
C ILE A 200 12.77 -8.96 10.56
N THR A 201 14.04 -8.64 10.26
CA THR A 201 14.91 -7.82 11.10
C THR A 201 14.88 -6.33 10.71
N ASP A 202 15.24 -5.46 11.64
CA ASP A 202 15.38 -4.01 11.41
C ASP A 202 16.38 -3.72 10.26
N ALA A 203 17.43 -4.53 10.11
CA ALA A 203 18.41 -4.41 9.02
C ALA A 203 17.79 -4.71 7.64
N GLN A 204 17.01 -5.80 7.53
CA GLN A 204 16.35 -6.14 6.27
C GLN A 204 15.31 -5.08 5.87
N LEU A 205 14.57 -4.53 6.83
CA LEU A 205 13.64 -3.42 6.56
C LEU A 205 14.38 -2.18 6.05
N LYS A 206 15.53 -1.86 6.64
CA LYS A 206 16.39 -0.77 6.18
C LYS A 206 16.91 -1.00 4.76
N ASP A 207 17.30 -2.22 4.40
CA ASP A 207 17.68 -2.55 3.02
C ASP A 207 16.52 -2.31 2.04
N GLY A 208 15.29 -2.60 2.46
CA GLY A 208 14.10 -2.28 1.69
C GLY A 208 13.91 -0.77 1.48
N LEU A 209 14.09 0.04 2.51
CA LEU A 209 14.03 1.51 2.40
C LEU A 209 15.13 2.06 1.47
N ILE A 210 16.35 1.50 1.54
CA ILE A 210 17.46 1.87 0.66
C ILE A 210 17.10 1.56 -0.80
N ARG A 211 16.53 0.38 -1.08
CA ARG A 211 16.08 0.04 -2.43
C ARG A 211 14.99 1.00 -2.90
N ALA A 212 13.95 1.24 -2.11
CA ALA A 212 12.86 2.13 -2.47
C ALA A 212 13.38 3.53 -2.86
N LYS A 213 14.32 4.07 -2.08
CA LYS A 213 14.99 5.32 -2.39
C LYS A 213 15.76 5.27 -3.71
N ASN A 214 16.60 4.25 -3.89
CA ASN A 214 17.49 4.14 -5.05
C ASN A 214 16.73 3.87 -6.37
N THR A 215 15.60 3.16 -6.30
CA THR A 215 14.77 2.85 -7.47
C THR A 215 13.62 3.83 -7.64
N ARG A 216 13.50 4.83 -6.76
CA ARG A 216 12.43 5.84 -6.77
C ARG A 216 11.02 5.22 -6.71
N SER A 217 10.88 4.16 -5.93
CA SER A 217 9.65 3.35 -5.77
C SER A 217 9.08 3.48 -4.35
N VAL A 218 7.94 2.83 -4.11
CA VAL A 218 7.30 2.77 -2.78
C VAL A 218 7.41 1.36 -2.21
N LEU A 219 8.06 1.20 -1.06
CA LEU A 219 8.07 -0.08 -0.33
C LEU A 219 6.72 -0.31 0.35
N MET A 220 6.07 -1.42 0.03
CA MET A 220 4.75 -1.77 0.54
C MET A 220 4.86 -2.77 1.69
N LEU A 221 4.27 -2.44 2.83
CA LEU A 221 4.38 -3.19 4.07
C LEU A 221 3.00 -3.44 4.67
N LEU A 222 2.83 -4.65 5.21
CA LEU A 222 1.60 -5.13 5.81
C LEU A 222 1.89 -5.66 7.22
N GLY A 223 1.08 -5.28 8.21
CA GLY A 223 1.01 -5.95 9.51
C GLY A 223 -0.43 -6.14 9.96
N HIS A 224 -0.66 -6.75 11.12
CA HIS A 224 -2.01 -6.89 11.67
C HIS A 224 -2.13 -6.12 13.00
N ARG A 225 -1.82 -6.77 14.12
CA ARG A 225 -1.94 -6.18 15.46
C ARG A 225 -0.67 -5.41 15.88
N PRO A 226 -0.76 -4.14 16.30
CA PRO A 226 0.38 -3.46 16.91
C PRO A 226 0.59 -3.89 18.37
N LEU A 227 1.82 -4.23 18.70
CA LEU A 227 2.26 -4.60 20.05
C LEU A 227 3.04 -3.46 20.69
N PHE A 228 2.47 -2.88 21.75
CA PHE A 228 3.10 -1.86 22.59
C PHE A 228 4.01 -2.46 23.66
N GLU A 229 3.79 -3.72 24.00
CA GLU A 229 4.58 -4.52 24.93
C GLU A 229 5.05 -5.82 24.24
N ALA A 230 6.03 -6.50 24.83
CA ALA A 230 6.52 -7.77 24.28
C ALA A 230 5.44 -8.85 24.34
N SER A 231 5.25 -9.58 23.25
CA SER A 231 4.29 -10.69 23.12
C SER A 231 4.79 -11.66 22.05
N ASP A 232 4.43 -12.93 22.17
CA ASP A 232 4.75 -13.99 21.19
C ASP A 232 3.65 -14.16 20.13
N GLU A 233 2.69 -13.24 20.04
CA GLU A 233 1.61 -13.31 19.05
C GLU A 233 2.18 -13.24 17.62
N PRO A 234 1.96 -14.27 16.77
CA PRO A 234 2.64 -14.38 15.48
C PRO A 234 2.14 -13.35 14.46
N TYR A 235 0.84 -13.04 14.45
CA TYR A 235 0.20 -12.07 13.55
C TYR A 235 0.12 -10.68 14.19
N ALA A 236 1.28 -10.20 14.62
CA ALA A 236 1.42 -8.92 15.28
C ALA A 236 2.80 -8.32 15.01
N PHE A 237 2.96 -7.00 15.14
CA PHE A 237 4.23 -6.32 14.91
C PHE A 237 4.57 -5.38 16.08
N SER A 238 5.87 -5.20 16.35
CA SER A 238 6.34 -4.31 17.40
C SER A 238 6.17 -2.83 17.02
N VAL A 239 5.49 -2.06 17.86
CA VAL A 239 5.37 -0.59 17.68
C VAL A 239 6.73 0.10 17.74
N SER A 240 7.66 -0.38 18.58
CA SER A 240 9.04 0.14 18.61
C SER A 240 9.76 -0.07 17.28
N ARG A 241 9.56 -1.22 16.63
CA ARG A 241 10.13 -1.48 15.30
C ARG A 241 9.49 -0.58 14.24
N LEU A 242 8.17 -0.39 14.29
CA LEU A 242 7.47 0.54 13.39
C LEU A 242 8.03 1.96 13.55
N GLU A 243 8.26 2.43 14.77
CA GLU A 243 8.86 3.75 15.01
C GLU A 243 10.27 3.87 14.41
N LYS A 244 11.14 2.87 14.58
CA LYS A 244 12.47 2.85 13.95
C LYS A 244 12.39 2.92 12.43
N LEU A 245 11.47 2.16 11.83
CA LEU A 245 11.23 2.18 10.38
C LEU A 245 10.79 3.58 9.91
N LEU A 246 9.81 4.19 10.59
CA LEU A 246 9.31 5.52 10.27
C LEU A 246 10.40 6.59 10.41
N ALA A 247 11.21 6.52 11.47
CA ALA A 247 12.32 7.42 11.68
C ALA A 247 13.37 7.31 10.56
N GLU A 248 13.70 6.07 10.16
CA GLU A 248 14.65 5.84 9.07
C GLU A 248 14.10 6.30 7.72
N ALA A 249 12.81 6.05 7.44
CA ALA A 249 12.15 6.54 6.24
C ALA A 249 12.16 8.07 6.16
N GLN A 250 11.83 8.76 7.27
CA GLN A 250 11.88 10.22 7.36
C GLN A 250 13.31 10.74 7.15
N ARG A 251 14.31 10.12 7.78
CA ARG A 251 15.74 10.46 7.60
C ARG A 251 16.19 10.30 6.15
N MET A 252 15.64 9.33 5.44
CA MET A 252 15.93 9.09 4.03
C MET A 252 15.17 10.02 3.07
N GLY A 253 14.20 10.78 3.56
CA GLY A 253 13.34 11.65 2.75
C GLY A 253 12.22 10.90 2.02
N LEU A 254 11.88 9.69 2.47
CA LEU A 254 10.81 8.88 1.89
C LEU A 254 9.44 9.40 2.30
N LYS A 255 8.51 9.50 1.35
CA LYS A 255 7.11 9.88 1.62
C LYS A 255 6.29 8.68 2.12
N SER A 256 5.16 8.97 2.74
CA SER A 256 4.19 7.97 3.17
C SER A 256 2.90 8.10 2.36
N TYR A 257 2.41 6.97 1.87
CA TYR A 257 1.26 6.85 0.99
C TYR A 257 0.19 5.94 1.58
N THR A 258 -1.08 6.25 1.34
CA THR A 258 -2.14 5.24 1.40
C THR A 258 -2.22 4.46 0.09
N MET A 259 -2.90 3.32 0.09
CA MET A 259 -3.00 2.45 -1.07
C MET A 259 -3.76 3.12 -2.23
N ALA A 260 -4.82 3.87 -1.93
CA ALA A 260 -5.58 4.64 -2.92
C ALA A 260 -4.74 5.71 -3.63
N GLU A 261 -3.77 6.33 -2.94
CA GLU A 261 -2.94 7.38 -3.53
C GLU A 261 -1.96 6.88 -4.57
N LEU A 262 -1.48 5.64 -4.42
CA LEU A 262 -0.55 5.01 -5.36
C LEU A 262 -1.13 5.03 -6.79
N ILE A 263 -2.43 4.73 -6.92
CA ILE A 263 -3.13 4.76 -8.20
C ILE A 263 -3.44 6.19 -8.67
N GLN A 264 -3.85 7.08 -7.77
CA GLN A 264 -4.22 8.45 -8.14
C GLN A 264 -3.01 9.23 -8.69
N LEU A 265 -1.81 8.94 -8.20
CA LEU A 265 -0.57 9.56 -8.66
C LEU A 265 -0.07 8.99 -9.98
N SER A 266 -0.32 7.71 -10.26
CA SER A 266 0.08 7.07 -11.53
C SER A 266 -0.81 7.42 -12.72
N ARG A 267 -1.98 8.01 -12.49
CA ARG A 267 -2.93 8.41 -13.54
C ARG A 267 -2.78 9.88 -13.97
N ARG A 268 -1.81 10.62 -13.42
CA ARG A 268 -1.47 12.00 -13.78
C ARG A 268 -0.33 12.01 -14.78
#